data_AF-A0A970Y278-F1
#
_entry.id   AF-A0A970Y278-F1
#
_cell.length_a   1.000
_cell.length_b   1.000
_cell.length_c   1.000
_cell.angle_alpha   90.00
_cell.angle_beta   90.00
_cell.angle_gamma   90.00
#
_symmetry.space_group_name_H-M   'P 1'
#
loop_
_entity.id
_entity.type
_entity.pdbx_description
1 polymer ?
#
loop_
_entity_poly.entity_id
_entity_poly.type
_entity_poly.pdbx_seq_one_letter_code
_entity_poly.pdbx_strand_id
1 'polypeptide(L)'
;MVYRHWSARPVKLAGRTYPQSGHPKPNGFWFDVDDSWKRWCISVRFRIDRLRYSHEVTILDPSRVLLLETAEEIDRFTRAYGHDLSSHIEPLQGPEEMRAFADQYGQDLFAGIRKHFSACILWGEVAQRHAGIIVAPYIPERSTAYLWYAGWNCAGGCVWDLSVIRLGRAHPTETGA
;
A
#
# COMPACT_ATOMS: atom_id res chain seq x y z
N MET A 1 -16.31 -7.32 -7.56
CA MET A 1 -14.94 -7.50 -7.07
C MET A 1 -14.90 -8.75 -6.20
N VAL A 2 -13.92 -9.61 -6.42
CA VAL A 2 -13.62 -10.77 -5.57
C VAL A 2 -12.35 -10.47 -4.80
N TYR A 3 -12.39 -10.65 -3.48
CA TYR A 3 -11.26 -10.36 -2.61
C TYR A 3 -10.61 -11.64 -2.11
N ARG A 4 -9.28 -11.74 -2.22
CA ARG A 4 -8.54 -12.93 -1.78
C ARG A 4 -7.29 -12.58 -1.00
N HIS A 5 -7.03 -13.29 0.08
CA HIS A 5 -5.72 -13.28 0.72
C HIS A 5 -4.91 -14.49 0.25
N TRP A 6 -3.69 -14.24 -0.19
CA TRP A 6 -2.73 -15.25 -0.61
C TRP A 6 -1.69 -15.50 0.48
N SER A 7 -1.42 -16.77 0.77
CA SER A 7 -0.47 -17.17 1.80
C SER A 7 0.24 -18.48 1.49
N ALA A 8 1.44 -18.66 2.06
CA ALA A 8 2.20 -19.91 1.92
C ALA A 8 1.62 -21.06 2.77
N ARG A 9 0.83 -20.74 3.80
CA ARG A 9 0.20 -21.68 4.74
C ARG A 9 -1.17 -21.14 5.14
N PRO A 10 -2.14 -22.00 5.51
CA PRO A 10 -3.46 -21.57 5.99
C PRO A 10 -3.37 -20.52 7.11
N VAL A 11 -4.11 -19.43 6.96
CA VAL A 11 -4.17 -18.34 7.94
C VAL A 11 -5.49 -18.36 8.72
N LYS A 12 -5.42 -18.03 10.01
CA LYS A 12 -6.58 -17.69 10.83
C LYS A 12 -6.43 -16.26 11.32
N LEU A 13 -7.50 -15.47 11.23
CA LEU A 13 -7.51 -14.13 11.79
C LEU A 13 -7.93 -14.17 13.26
N ALA A 14 -7.20 -13.46 14.08
CA ALA A 14 -7.63 -13.05 15.42
C ALA A 14 -7.99 -11.56 15.35
N GLY A 15 -9.11 -11.16 15.98
CA GLY A 15 -9.54 -9.77 15.99
C GLY A 15 -8.44 -8.86 16.54
N ARG A 16 -8.02 -7.87 15.74
CA ARG A 16 -7.02 -6.87 16.12
C ARG A 16 -7.15 -5.62 15.27
N THR A 17 -6.60 -4.53 15.81
CA THR A 17 -6.34 -3.29 15.08
C THR A 17 -4.83 -3.11 14.91
N TYR A 18 -4.40 -2.75 13.71
CA TYR A 18 -3.00 -2.51 13.37
C TYR A 18 -2.67 -1.04 13.60
N PRO A 19 -1.68 -0.72 14.46
CA PRO A 19 -1.22 0.65 14.62
C PRO A 19 -0.56 1.12 13.32
N GLN A 20 -0.88 2.34 12.92
CA GLN A 20 -0.24 2.97 11.76
C GLN A 20 1.06 3.63 12.21
N SER A 21 2.17 3.22 11.58
CA SER A 21 3.49 3.86 11.69
C SER A 21 3.79 4.58 10.38
N GLY A 22 4.61 5.62 10.38
CA GLY A 22 4.88 6.54 9.24
C GLY A 22 5.57 5.94 8.01
N HIS A 23 5.21 4.73 7.59
CA HIS A 23 5.64 4.09 6.36
C HIS A 23 4.82 4.64 5.17
N PRO A 24 5.36 4.67 3.94
CA PRO A 24 4.61 5.08 2.74
C PRO A 24 3.37 4.22 2.45
N LYS A 25 3.17 3.10 3.15
CA LYS A 25 2.03 2.18 3.02
C LYS A 25 1.37 1.96 4.38
N PRO A 26 0.05 1.70 4.44
CA PRO A 26 -0.62 1.39 5.68
C PRO A 26 -0.19 0.02 6.20
N ASN A 27 -0.11 -0.08 7.52
CA ASN A 27 0.04 -1.36 8.21
C ASN A 27 -1.32 -2.04 8.27
N GLY A 28 -1.41 -3.30 7.85
CA GLY A 28 -2.69 -4.01 7.91
C GLY A 28 -2.65 -5.39 7.29
N PHE A 29 -3.83 -5.98 7.17
CA PHE A 29 -4.06 -7.19 6.43
C PHE A 29 -4.33 -6.87 4.96
N TRP A 30 -3.40 -7.30 4.12
CA TRP A 30 -3.44 -7.07 2.69
C TRP A 30 -4.15 -8.20 1.95
N PHE A 31 -4.97 -7.82 0.98
CA PHE A 31 -5.69 -8.75 0.11
C PHE A 31 -5.72 -8.25 -1.34
N ASP A 32 -5.83 -9.21 -2.22
CA ASP A 32 -5.94 -9.10 -3.67
C ASP A 32 -7.37 -8.71 -4.07
N VAL A 33 -7.49 -7.98 -5.18
CA VAL A 33 -8.77 -7.68 -5.85
C VAL A 33 -8.71 -8.31 -7.25
N ASP A 34 -9.64 -9.22 -7.54
CA ASP A 34 -9.82 -9.85 -8.87
C ASP A 34 -8.54 -10.51 -9.43
N ASP A 35 -7.76 -11.15 -8.53
CA ASP A 35 -6.50 -11.84 -8.79
C ASP A 35 -5.38 -10.94 -9.35
N SER A 36 -5.49 -9.63 -9.21
CA SER A 36 -4.52 -8.64 -9.68
C SER A 36 -3.14 -8.85 -9.04
N TRP A 37 -3.08 -9.06 -7.72
CA TRP A 37 -1.84 -9.34 -6.99
C TRP A 37 -1.23 -10.67 -7.39
N LYS A 38 -2.05 -11.73 -7.54
CA LYS A 38 -1.57 -13.03 -8.04
C LYS A 38 -0.95 -12.91 -9.43
N ARG A 39 -1.63 -12.24 -10.37
CA ARG A 39 -1.12 -12.05 -11.74
C ARG A 39 0.19 -11.27 -11.75
N TRP A 40 0.28 -10.20 -10.95
CA TRP A 40 1.50 -9.42 -10.81
C TRP A 40 2.66 -10.25 -10.24
N CYS A 41 2.44 -10.99 -9.15
CA CYS A 41 3.45 -11.87 -8.56
C CYS A 41 4.00 -12.89 -9.57
N ILE A 42 3.12 -13.48 -10.39
CA ILE A 42 3.53 -14.45 -11.42
C ILE A 42 4.33 -13.77 -12.52
N SER A 43 3.88 -12.61 -13.03
CA SER A 43 4.53 -11.93 -14.16
C SER A 43 5.95 -11.46 -13.82
N VAL A 44 6.19 -11.01 -12.59
CA VAL A 44 7.51 -10.55 -12.12
C VAL A 44 8.27 -11.58 -11.28
N ARG A 45 7.76 -12.82 -11.18
CA ARG A 45 8.33 -13.90 -10.34
C ARG A 45 8.59 -13.49 -8.89
N PHE A 46 7.69 -12.68 -8.33
CA PHE A 46 7.81 -12.17 -6.97
C PHE A 46 7.00 -13.02 -6.00
N ARG A 47 7.65 -13.59 -4.98
CA ARG A 47 7.02 -14.32 -3.85
C ARG A 47 5.95 -15.35 -4.28
N ILE A 48 6.20 -16.04 -5.40
CA ILE A 48 5.28 -17.06 -5.95
C ILE A 48 5.02 -18.20 -4.95
N ASP A 49 5.98 -18.49 -4.07
CA ASP A 49 5.87 -19.45 -2.97
C ASP A 49 4.76 -19.12 -1.97
N ARG A 50 4.32 -17.85 -1.92
CA ARG A 50 3.22 -17.38 -1.07
C ARG A 50 1.84 -17.50 -1.71
N LEU A 51 1.72 -18.02 -2.93
CA LEU A 51 0.44 -18.17 -3.62
C LEU A 51 -0.21 -19.55 -3.41
N ARG A 52 0.30 -20.37 -2.47
CA ARG A 52 -0.09 -21.78 -2.23
C ARG A 52 -1.51 -21.95 -1.67
N TYR A 53 -1.97 -21.00 -0.88
CA TYR A 53 -3.31 -21.01 -0.31
C TYR A 53 -4.01 -19.69 -0.60
N SER A 54 -5.27 -19.77 -1.02
CA SER A 54 -6.16 -18.62 -1.10
C SER A 54 -7.22 -18.69 -0.01
N HIS A 55 -7.59 -17.52 0.49
CA HIS A 55 -8.73 -17.35 1.38
C HIS A 55 -9.61 -16.25 0.82
N GLU A 56 -10.91 -16.51 0.69
CA GLU A 56 -11.86 -15.45 0.38
C GLU A 56 -11.91 -14.43 1.52
N VAL A 57 -11.89 -13.15 1.18
CA VAL A 57 -12.07 -12.05 2.12
C VAL A 57 -13.45 -11.47 1.91
N THR A 58 -14.30 -11.52 2.93
CA THR A 58 -15.60 -10.85 2.91
C THR A 58 -15.49 -9.54 3.68
N ILE A 59 -15.86 -8.42 3.04
CA ILE A 59 -16.00 -7.13 3.73
C ILE A 59 -17.36 -7.13 4.43
N LEU A 60 -17.35 -7.00 5.76
CA LEU A 60 -18.55 -7.01 6.60
C LEU A 60 -19.20 -5.64 6.73
N ASP A 61 -18.39 -4.58 6.73
CA ASP A 61 -18.85 -3.20 6.84
C ASP A 61 -18.12 -2.32 5.80
N PRO A 62 -18.66 -2.23 4.57
CA PRO A 62 -18.03 -1.45 3.51
C PRO A 62 -18.04 0.05 3.80
N SER A 63 -18.93 0.56 4.66
CA SER A 63 -19.02 2.00 4.97
C SER A 63 -17.78 2.51 5.72
N ARG A 64 -17.07 1.61 6.42
CA ARG A 64 -15.83 1.91 7.14
C ARG A 64 -14.59 1.71 6.27
N VAL A 65 -14.71 1.23 5.03
CA VAL A 65 -13.58 0.96 4.14
C VAL A 65 -13.59 1.97 3.00
N LEU A 66 -12.49 2.71 2.84
CA LEU A 66 -12.33 3.62 1.69
C LEU A 66 -12.24 2.82 0.41
N LEU A 67 -13.02 3.18 -0.60
CA LEU A 67 -12.91 2.65 -1.95
C LEU A 67 -12.44 3.78 -2.89
N LEU A 68 -11.34 3.56 -3.60
CA LEU A 68 -10.81 4.46 -4.61
C LEU A 68 -10.87 3.75 -5.97
N GLU A 69 -11.79 4.20 -6.83
CA GLU A 69 -12.06 3.57 -8.13
C GLU A 69 -11.59 4.45 -9.30
N THR A 70 -11.38 5.74 -9.04
CA THR A 70 -11.04 6.73 -10.06
C THR A 70 -9.77 7.49 -9.72
N ALA A 71 -9.17 8.09 -10.75
CA ALA A 71 -7.96 8.89 -10.58
C ALA A 71 -8.27 10.13 -9.73
N GLU A 72 -9.45 10.71 -9.89
CA GLU A 72 -9.95 11.85 -9.14
C GLU A 72 -10.12 11.54 -7.65
N GLU A 73 -10.52 10.31 -7.30
CA GLU A 73 -10.61 9.86 -5.90
C GLU A 73 -9.24 9.66 -5.28
N ILE A 74 -8.27 9.09 -6.02
CA ILE A 74 -6.87 9.01 -5.57
C ILE A 74 -6.30 10.42 -5.33
N ASP A 75 -6.58 11.36 -6.24
CA ASP A 75 -6.13 12.75 -6.13
C ASP A 75 -6.79 13.44 -4.92
N ARG A 76 -8.09 13.22 -4.72
CA ARG A 76 -8.84 13.76 -3.57
C ARG A 76 -8.33 13.18 -2.24
N PHE A 77 -8.11 11.87 -2.18
CA PHE A 77 -7.54 11.19 -1.02
C PHE A 77 -6.15 11.75 -0.69
N THR A 78 -5.30 11.89 -1.71
CA THR A 78 -3.95 12.43 -1.54
C THR A 78 -3.97 13.88 -1.08
N ARG A 79 -4.88 14.72 -1.59
CA ARG A 79 -5.05 16.09 -1.08
C ARG A 79 -5.55 16.15 0.36
N ALA A 80 -6.39 15.19 0.77
CA ALA A 80 -7.00 15.18 2.09
C ALA A 80 -6.06 14.68 3.20
N TYR A 81 -5.17 13.72 2.88
CA TYR A 81 -4.33 13.04 3.87
C TYR A 81 -2.83 13.09 3.55
N GLY A 82 -2.45 13.69 2.43
CA GLY A 82 -1.06 13.89 2.04
C GLY A 82 -0.50 15.14 2.70
N HIS A 83 0.62 14.97 3.39
CA HIS A 83 1.34 16.05 4.05
C HIS A 83 2.68 16.27 3.35
N ASP A 84 3.01 17.54 3.13
CA ASP A 84 4.30 17.94 2.58
C ASP A 84 5.36 18.01 3.67
N LEU A 85 6.00 16.87 3.92
CA LEU A 85 7.12 16.77 4.85
C LEU A 85 8.41 17.40 4.28
N SER A 86 8.42 17.80 3.01
CA SER A 86 9.61 18.42 2.38
C SER A 86 9.87 19.85 2.83
N SER A 87 8.87 20.50 3.42
CA SER A 87 9.00 21.82 4.07
C SER A 87 10.00 21.82 5.24
N HIS A 88 10.29 20.66 5.83
CA HIS A 88 11.31 20.49 6.87
C HIS A 88 12.66 19.94 6.33
N ILE A 89 12.80 19.81 5.02
CA ILE A 89 14.03 19.35 4.38
C ILE A 89 14.80 20.59 3.92
N GLU A 90 15.92 20.89 4.58
CA GLU A 90 16.84 21.95 4.15
C GLU A 90 17.58 21.53 2.87
N PRO A 91 17.48 22.31 1.77
CA PRO A 91 18.17 22.00 0.54
C PRO A 91 19.67 22.30 0.66
N LEU A 92 20.51 21.36 0.22
CA LEU A 92 21.95 21.61 0.04
C LEU A 92 22.15 22.72 -1.00
N GLN A 93 22.88 23.77 -0.62
CA GLN A 93 23.17 24.94 -1.41
C GLN A 93 24.49 24.76 -2.18
N GLY A 94 24.36 24.30 -3.42
CA GLY A 94 25.45 24.32 -4.39
C GLY A 94 26.43 23.14 -4.33
N PRO A 95 27.42 23.11 -5.24
CA PRO A 95 28.20 21.92 -5.54
C PRO A 95 29.10 21.45 -4.39
N GLU A 96 29.56 22.36 -3.53
CA GLU A 96 30.45 22.03 -2.42
C GLU A 96 29.71 21.35 -1.26
N GLU A 97 28.53 21.84 -0.88
CA GLU A 97 27.67 21.19 0.13
C GLU A 97 27.18 19.83 -0.35
N MET A 98 26.83 19.71 -1.64
CA MET A 98 26.46 18.43 -2.25
C MET A 98 27.60 17.42 -2.19
N ARG A 99 28.84 17.85 -2.49
CA ARG A 99 30.02 16.97 -2.44
C ARG A 99 30.36 16.57 -1.01
N ALA A 100 30.34 17.51 -0.06
CA ALA A 100 30.57 17.21 1.34
C ALA A 100 29.53 16.23 1.90
N PHE A 101 28.25 16.41 1.54
CA PHE A 101 27.19 15.49 1.92
C PHE A 101 27.35 14.10 1.27
N ALA A 102 27.67 14.04 -0.03
CA ALA A 102 27.90 12.78 -0.75
C ALA A 102 29.13 12.03 -0.24
N ASP A 103 30.21 12.74 0.09
CA ASP A 103 31.42 12.17 0.67
C ASP A 103 31.15 11.60 2.07
N GLN A 104 30.24 12.24 2.83
CA GLN A 104 29.91 11.84 4.20
C GLN A 104 28.80 10.76 4.28
N TYR A 105 27.83 10.76 3.35
CA TYR A 105 26.59 9.98 3.43
C TYR A 105 26.16 9.32 2.11
N GLY A 106 26.93 9.45 1.04
CA GLY A 106 26.49 9.21 -0.34
C GLY A 106 25.99 7.80 -0.65
N GLN A 107 24.66 7.68 -0.81
CA GLN A 107 24.08 7.46 -2.14
C GLN A 107 23.18 8.66 -2.49
N ASP A 108 23.45 9.32 -3.61
CA ASP A 108 22.73 10.53 -4.02
C ASP A 108 21.33 10.20 -4.55
N LEU A 109 20.31 10.44 -3.72
CA LEU A 109 18.90 10.18 -4.03
C LEU A 109 18.01 11.44 -3.86
N PHE A 110 18.58 12.56 -3.41
CA PHE A 110 17.82 13.61 -2.70
C PHE A 110 17.01 14.56 -3.60
N ALA A 111 17.52 14.93 -4.77
CA ALA A 111 16.81 15.84 -5.67
C ALA A 111 15.52 15.22 -6.25
N GLY A 112 15.51 13.91 -6.47
CA GLY A 112 14.30 13.16 -6.87
C GLY A 112 13.34 12.93 -5.70
N ILE A 113 13.88 12.62 -4.52
CA ILE A 113 13.14 12.39 -3.27
C ILE A 113 12.19 13.54 -2.93
N ARG A 114 12.61 14.80 -3.04
CA ARG A 114 11.80 15.94 -2.57
C ARG A 114 10.44 16.05 -3.28
N LYS A 115 10.38 15.75 -4.57
CA LYS A 115 9.13 15.73 -5.36
C LYS A 115 8.20 14.58 -4.97
N HIS A 116 8.74 13.50 -4.40
CA HIS A 116 7.99 12.31 -4.02
C HIS A 116 7.52 12.33 -2.55
N PHE A 117 8.18 13.11 -1.67
CA PHE A 117 7.80 13.26 -0.26
C PHE A 117 6.73 14.32 0.02
N SER A 118 6.36 15.15 -0.97
CA SER A 118 5.30 16.16 -0.84
C SER A 118 3.87 15.57 -0.74
N ALA A 119 3.74 14.25 -0.65
CA ALA A 119 2.49 13.52 -0.58
C ALA A 119 2.61 12.28 0.32
N CYS A 120 3.33 12.39 1.44
CA CYS A 120 3.36 11.33 2.44
C CYS A 120 1.98 11.24 3.11
N ILE A 121 1.36 10.06 3.07
CA ILE A 121 0.05 9.87 3.69
C ILE A 121 0.23 9.65 5.18
N LEU A 122 -0.39 10.49 6.01
CA LEU A 122 -0.47 10.26 7.44
C LEU A 122 -1.54 9.21 7.74
N TRP A 123 -1.17 7.93 7.59
CA TRP A 123 -2.09 6.80 7.78
C TRP A 123 -2.75 6.77 9.16
N GLY A 124 -2.13 7.36 10.19
CA GLY A 124 -2.75 7.55 11.51
C GLY A 124 -4.04 8.38 11.46
N GLU A 125 -4.09 9.44 10.65
CA GLU A 125 -5.28 10.27 10.45
C GLU A 125 -6.36 9.51 9.66
N VAL A 126 -5.94 8.77 8.62
CA VAL A 126 -6.85 7.91 7.84
C VAL A 126 -7.50 6.87 8.74
N ALA A 127 -6.71 6.23 9.61
CA ALA A 127 -7.16 5.18 10.51
C ALA A 127 -8.09 5.64 11.63
N GLN A 128 -8.14 6.95 11.94
CA GLN A 128 -9.14 7.50 12.85
C GLN A 128 -10.55 7.50 12.26
N ARG A 129 -10.67 7.52 10.92
CA ARG A 129 -11.94 7.68 10.20
C ARG A 129 -12.36 6.42 9.45
N HIS A 130 -11.41 5.59 9.08
CA HIS A 130 -11.62 4.42 8.25
C HIS A 130 -10.95 3.20 8.87
N ALA A 131 -11.44 2.01 8.55
CA ALA A 131 -10.93 0.71 8.96
C ALA A 131 -10.01 0.07 7.92
N GLY A 132 -9.99 0.61 6.70
CA GLY A 132 -9.18 0.11 5.60
C GLY A 132 -9.34 0.94 4.34
N ILE A 133 -8.62 0.52 3.30
CA ILE A 133 -8.63 1.11 1.96
C ILE A 133 -8.60 0.00 0.90
N ILE A 134 -9.33 0.21 -0.20
CA ILE A 134 -9.34 -0.61 -1.41
C ILE A 134 -9.07 0.31 -2.60
N VAL A 135 -8.15 -0.11 -3.46
CA VAL A 135 -7.84 0.53 -4.73
C VAL A 135 -8.18 -0.46 -5.84
N ALA A 136 -9.23 -0.16 -6.62
CA ALA A 136 -9.64 -1.01 -7.73
C ALA A 136 -10.52 -0.22 -8.72
N PRO A 137 -10.15 -0.13 -10.01
CA PRO A 137 -8.97 -0.72 -10.65
C PRO A 137 -7.65 -0.05 -10.20
N TYR A 138 -6.53 -0.66 -10.58
CA TYR A 138 -5.22 -0.01 -10.49
C TYR A 138 -5.07 1.02 -11.62
N ILE A 139 -4.55 2.20 -11.29
CA ILE A 139 -4.40 3.35 -12.19
C ILE A 139 -2.90 3.69 -12.29
N PRO A 140 -2.16 3.06 -13.23
CA PRO A 140 -0.71 3.19 -13.32
C PRO A 140 -0.21 4.63 -13.43
N GLU A 141 -0.99 5.52 -14.04
CA GLU A 141 -0.65 6.92 -14.24
C GLU A 141 -0.44 7.67 -12.91
N ARG A 142 -1.05 7.21 -11.82
CA ARG A 142 -0.87 7.79 -10.48
C ARG A 142 0.33 7.22 -9.72
N SER A 143 0.90 6.11 -10.18
CA SER A 143 2.09 5.50 -9.56
C SER A 143 3.36 6.34 -9.78
N THR A 144 3.40 7.16 -10.82
CA THR A 144 4.49 8.11 -11.07
C THR A 144 4.27 9.44 -10.35
N ALA A 145 3.02 9.77 -10.02
CA ALA A 145 2.62 11.01 -9.37
C ALA A 145 2.74 10.93 -7.84
N TYR A 146 2.38 9.79 -7.22
CA TYR A 146 2.28 9.65 -5.78
C TYR A 146 3.11 8.49 -5.24
N LEU A 147 4.09 8.79 -4.39
CA LEU A 147 4.99 7.79 -3.81
C LEU A 147 4.25 6.73 -2.99
N TRP A 148 3.23 7.15 -2.23
CA TRP A 148 2.40 6.22 -1.46
C TRP A 148 1.72 5.21 -2.39
N TYR A 149 1.22 5.67 -3.55
CA TYR A 149 0.52 4.83 -4.53
C TYR A 149 1.47 3.97 -5.35
N ALA A 150 2.69 4.46 -5.63
CA ALA A 150 3.71 3.76 -6.41
C ALA A 150 3.97 2.34 -5.91
N GLY A 151 3.87 2.12 -4.61
CA GLY A 151 4.08 0.82 -4.02
C GLY A 151 2.95 -0.19 -4.25
N TRP A 152 1.74 0.19 -4.67
CA TRP A 152 0.62 -0.75 -4.80
C TRP A 152 0.83 -1.78 -5.91
N ASN A 153 1.46 -1.37 -7.04
CA ASN A 153 1.77 -2.17 -8.24
C ASN A 153 0.56 -2.78 -8.98
N CYS A 154 -0.55 -3.02 -8.30
CA CYS A 154 -1.75 -3.65 -8.83
C CYS A 154 -2.98 -3.27 -7.98
N ALA A 155 -4.15 -3.79 -8.33
CA ALA A 155 -5.36 -3.57 -7.54
C ALA A 155 -5.27 -4.38 -6.25
N GLY A 156 -5.75 -3.82 -5.14
CA GLY A 156 -5.55 -4.42 -3.83
C GLY A 156 -6.21 -3.63 -2.71
N GLY A 157 -6.38 -4.30 -1.57
CA GLY A 157 -6.89 -3.69 -0.35
C GLY A 157 -5.98 -3.93 0.85
N CYS A 158 -6.06 -3.03 1.81
CA CYS A 158 -5.43 -3.14 3.12
C CYS A 158 -6.43 -2.73 4.20
N VAL A 159 -6.73 -3.62 5.14
CA VAL A 159 -7.55 -3.32 6.32
C VAL A 159 -6.71 -3.36 7.59
N TRP A 160 -6.84 -2.34 8.41
CA TRP A 160 -6.13 -2.23 9.68
C TRP A 160 -7.03 -2.43 10.89
N ASP A 161 -8.36 -2.46 10.74
CA ASP A 161 -9.27 -3.00 11.75
C ASP A 161 -9.87 -4.31 11.22
N LEU A 162 -9.55 -5.44 11.85
CA LEU A 162 -10.04 -6.74 11.37
C LEU A 162 -11.51 -6.98 11.68
N SER A 163 -12.18 -6.13 12.47
CA SER A 163 -13.61 -6.28 12.74
C SER A 163 -14.46 -6.09 11.48
N VAL A 164 -13.95 -5.43 10.44
CA VAL A 164 -14.69 -5.17 9.20
C VAL A 164 -14.50 -6.23 8.13
N ILE A 165 -13.73 -7.30 8.41
CA ILE A 165 -13.56 -8.41 7.47
C ILE A 165 -13.79 -9.77 8.12
N ARG A 166 -14.11 -10.75 7.28
CA ARG A 166 -14.09 -12.17 7.61
C ARG A 166 -13.22 -12.91 6.60
N LEU A 167 -12.42 -13.84 7.10
CA LEU A 167 -11.63 -14.74 6.28
C LEU A 167 -12.34 -16.08 6.09
N GLY A 168 -12.45 -16.53 4.85
CA GLY A 168 -12.93 -17.86 4.49
C GLY A 168 -11.94 -18.97 4.83
N ARG A 169 -12.33 -20.22 4.56
CA ARG A 169 -11.45 -21.39 4.72
C ARG A 169 -10.28 -21.28 3.73
N ALA A 170 -9.18 -21.94 4.06
CA ALA A 170 -8.04 -22.03 3.16
C ALA A 170 -8.35 -22.99 2.01
N HIS A 171 -8.09 -22.55 0.78
CA HIS A 171 -8.16 -23.36 -0.43
C HIS A 171 -6.74 -23.52 -1.01
N PRO A 172 -6.19 -24.74 -1.07
CA PRO A 172 -4.94 -25.00 -1.76
C PRO A 172 -5.04 -24.60 -3.23
N THR A 173 -3.95 -24.17 -3.83
CA THR A 173 -3.88 -23.83 -5.25
C THR A 173 -2.93 -24.75 -5.99
N GLU A 174 -3.25 -25.01 -7.26
CA GLU A 174 -2.49 -25.90 -8.14
C GLU A 174 -1.05 -25.41 -8.42
N THR A 175 -0.74 -24.16 -8.03
CA THR A 175 0.58 -23.54 -8.23
C THR A 175 1.63 -24.00 -7.21
N GLY A 176 1.33 -25.04 -6.42
CA GLY A 176 2.14 -25.50 -5.29
C GLY A 176 2.62 -26.95 -5.34
N ALA A 177 2.47 -27.66 -6.47
CA ALA A 177 3.09 -28.96 -6.73
C ALA A 177 4.43 -28.79 -7.47
#